data_AF-A0A1I3Q8F9-F1
#
_entry.id   AF-A0A1I3Q8F9-F1
#
_cell.length_a   1.000
_cell.length_b   1.000
_cell.length_c   1.000
_cell.angle_alpha   90.00
_cell.angle_beta   90.00
_cell.angle_gamma   90.00
#
_symmetry.space_group_name_H-M   'P 1'
#
loop_
_entity.id
_entity.type
_entity.pdbx_description
1 polymer ?
#
loop_
_entity_poly.entity_id
_entity_poly.type
_entity_poly.pdbx_seq_one_letter_code
_entity_poly.pdbx_strand_id
1 'polypeptide(L)'
;MTDKAPYGFALGWEEWAALPALGLPALKIKVDTGAKTSALHAFDIEPFGKADTPKVRFNIHPVPGREDITISCSADVVDRREVTSSNGETELRYVIRTEIEIGDRYWPIEITLTNRTNMAYRMLLGRQAIQDDMIVQPTESFCQPERDDTVYFTSAIRHATPNRPLRIAVLSREPDNYTTRRLIDTGEARGHVVEVIDTTRCYMAINAMAPEIYYDGERLPRYDAVIPRIGASVTSYGTAVIRQFETIGTFCLNGSEGITKSRDKLQAHQVLARHRIGMPTTAFAASPKDTDNLIALAGQAPLIVKLLESTQGRGVVLAETKKAAQSVISAFRGLKANFLVQHFVKEAAGVDIRCVVIDGKVVAAIKRSASGGDFRSNLHLGGTASPVRITKFERETALRSAKAFGLRMAGVDLLRADDGPKVLEVNSSPGFEGAETATGKDLAGALFDVIEKRVRPAPARKSRTKSA
;
A
#
# COMPACT_ATOMS: atom_id res chain seq x y z
N MET A 1 13.73 -34.15 53.00
CA MET A 1 13.17 -32.79 52.86
C MET A 1 13.98 -32.11 51.77
N THR A 2 13.47 -32.11 50.54
CA THR A 2 14.07 -31.35 49.43
C THR A 2 13.60 -29.92 49.56
N ASP A 3 14.48 -29.04 50.04
CA ASP A 3 14.30 -27.60 49.98
C ASP A 3 13.99 -27.22 48.53
N LYS A 4 12.74 -26.82 48.27
CA LYS A 4 12.42 -26.05 47.07
C LYS A 4 13.23 -24.76 47.17
N ALA A 5 14.00 -24.46 46.13
CA ALA A 5 14.77 -23.22 46.05
C ALA A 5 13.87 -22.02 46.44
N PRO A 6 14.37 -21.07 47.26
CA PRO A 6 13.58 -19.96 47.80
C PRO A 6 13.18 -18.91 46.75
N TYR A 7 13.49 -19.12 45.47
CA TYR A 7 13.21 -18.22 44.37
C TYR A 7 12.29 -18.90 43.36
N GLY A 8 11.13 -18.31 43.10
CA GLY A 8 10.09 -18.89 42.25
C GLY A 8 10.40 -18.84 40.76
N PHE A 9 11.47 -18.15 40.33
CA PHE A 9 11.79 -17.93 38.92
C PHE A 9 13.29 -17.86 38.68
N ALA A 10 13.85 -18.85 37.99
CA ALA A 10 15.27 -18.92 37.63
C ALA A 10 15.49 -18.48 36.18
N LEU A 11 16.55 -17.71 35.94
CA LEU A 11 17.04 -17.30 34.63
C LEU A 11 18.41 -17.92 34.40
N GLY A 12 18.59 -18.64 33.30
CA GLY A 12 19.91 -19.07 32.83
C GLY A 12 20.77 -17.89 32.36
N TRP A 13 22.04 -18.15 32.04
CA TRP A 13 22.90 -17.15 31.39
C TRP A 13 22.44 -16.83 29.95
N GLU A 14 21.70 -17.75 29.33
CA GLU A 14 20.99 -17.60 28.07
C GLU A 14 19.52 -18.00 28.27
N GLU A 15 18.59 -17.22 27.69
CA GLU A 15 17.15 -17.45 27.77
C GLU A 15 16.43 -17.18 26.45
N TRP A 16 15.22 -17.72 26.33
CA TRP A 16 14.26 -17.32 25.30
C TRP A 16 13.31 -16.25 25.83
N ALA A 17 13.16 -15.18 25.07
CA ALA A 17 12.22 -14.11 25.38
C ALA A 17 11.33 -13.76 24.19
N ALA A 18 10.23 -13.06 24.45
CA ALA A 18 9.48 -12.33 23.44
C ALA A 18 9.33 -10.86 23.83
N LEU A 19 9.21 -10.00 22.82
CA LEU A 19 8.81 -8.60 22.93
C LEU A 19 7.55 -8.41 22.08
N PRO A 20 6.34 -8.75 22.60
CA PRO A 20 5.12 -8.81 21.79
C PRO A 20 4.77 -7.47 21.13
N ALA A 21 4.95 -6.36 21.85
CA ALA A 21 4.69 -5.01 21.33
C ALA A 21 5.63 -4.59 20.19
N LEU A 22 6.76 -5.27 20.02
CA LEU A 22 7.69 -5.06 18.90
C LEU A 22 7.53 -6.10 17.78
N GLY A 23 6.62 -7.07 17.93
CA GLY A 23 6.44 -8.15 16.96
C GLY A 23 7.59 -9.16 16.96
N LEU A 24 8.24 -9.34 18.11
CA LEU A 24 9.34 -10.29 18.29
C LEU A 24 8.85 -11.46 19.15
N PRO A 25 8.20 -12.47 18.56
CA PRO A 25 7.63 -13.60 19.30
C PRO A 25 8.66 -14.59 19.89
N ALA A 26 9.90 -14.59 19.38
CA ALA A 26 10.97 -15.47 19.85
C ALA A 26 12.35 -14.82 19.64
N LEU A 27 13.07 -14.58 20.73
CA LEU A 27 14.40 -13.95 20.70
C LEU A 27 15.30 -14.67 21.70
N LYS A 28 16.46 -15.14 21.25
CA LYS A 28 17.51 -15.60 22.17
C LYS A 28 18.19 -14.39 22.80
N ILE A 29 18.22 -14.37 24.12
CA ILE A 29 18.78 -13.28 24.91
C ILE A 29 19.91 -13.80 25.79
N LYS A 30 20.88 -12.94 26.07
CA LYS A 30 21.90 -13.21 27.09
C LYS A 30 21.56 -12.42 28.35
N VAL A 31 21.53 -13.09 29.49
CA VAL A 31 21.39 -12.44 30.80
C VAL A 31 22.76 -11.90 31.21
N ASP A 32 22.83 -10.59 31.41
CA ASP A 32 24.08 -9.87 31.67
C ASP A 32 23.91 -8.95 32.88
N THR A 33 24.24 -9.47 34.06
CA THR A 33 24.17 -8.72 35.32
C THR A 33 25.22 -7.60 35.40
N GLY A 34 26.25 -7.61 34.54
CA GLY A 34 27.21 -6.52 34.41
C GLY A 34 26.64 -5.32 33.67
N ALA A 35 25.69 -5.53 32.75
CA ALA A 35 24.98 -4.47 32.06
C ALA A 35 23.92 -3.84 32.99
N LYS A 36 23.99 -2.52 33.21
CA LYS A 36 22.96 -1.80 33.98
C LYS A 36 21.58 -1.88 33.31
N THR A 37 21.52 -1.52 32.04
CA THR A 37 20.29 -1.45 31.24
C THR A 37 20.34 -2.48 30.11
N SER A 38 19.20 -3.06 29.77
CA SER A 38 19.06 -3.99 28.64
C SER A 38 19.40 -3.30 27.31
N ALA A 39 19.87 -4.09 26.34
CA ALA A 39 20.22 -3.59 25.01
C ALA A 39 19.63 -4.50 23.93
N LEU A 40 19.02 -3.92 22.91
CA LEU A 40 18.42 -4.64 21.78
C LEU A 40 19.07 -4.22 20.47
N HIS A 41 19.36 -5.21 19.63
CA HIS A 41 19.81 -5.01 18.26
C HIS A 41 18.78 -4.19 17.49
N ALA A 42 19.22 -3.09 16.91
CA ALA A 42 18.44 -2.26 16.02
C ALA A 42 19.35 -1.63 14.95
N PHE A 43 18.83 -1.46 13.73
CA PHE A 43 19.47 -0.72 12.64
C PHE A 43 18.43 0.15 11.92
N ASP A 44 18.87 1.08 11.08
CA ASP A 44 18.04 2.12 10.46
C ASP A 44 17.15 2.84 11.51
N ILE A 45 17.79 3.29 12.60
CA ILE A 45 17.09 3.92 13.72
C ILE A 45 16.75 5.36 13.33
N GLU A 46 15.47 5.67 13.15
CA GLU A 46 14.99 6.99 12.75
C GLU A 46 13.96 7.51 13.78
N PRO A 47 14.20 8.68 14.41
CA PRO A 47 13.20 9.34 15.23
C PRO A 47 12.07 9.94 14.37
N PHE A 48 10.85 9.95 14.88
CA PHE A 48 9.70 10.60 14.26
C PHE A 48 8.66 11.01 15.32
N GLY A 49 7.57 11.64 14.90
CA GLY A 49 6.50 12.08 15.81
C GLY A 49 6.68 13.53 16.27
N LYS A 50 5.77 13.98 17.15
CA LYS A 50 5.78 15.34 17.69
C LYS A 50 6.80 15.43 18.83
N ALA A 51 7.26 16.65 19.11
CA ALA A 51 8.27 16.89 20.15
C ALA A 51 7.81 16.46 21.57
N ASP A 52 6.51 16.49 21.84
CA ASP A 52 5.89 16.07 23.10
C ASP A 52 5.67 14.55 23.20
N THR A 53 5.64 13.87 22.06
CA THR A 53 5.36 12.43 21.93
C THR A 53 6.36 11.79 20.95
N PRO A 54 7.67 11.86 21.25
CA PRO A 54 8.70 11.36 20.36
C PRO A 54 8.61 9.84 20.21
N LYS A 55 8.70 9.37 18.98
CA LYS A 55 8.72 7.97 18.62
C LYS A 55 10.01 7.65 17.89
N VAL A 56 10.34 6.38 17.82
CA VAL A 56 11.48 5.86 17.05
C VAL A 56 11.03 4.67 16.24
N ARG A 57 11.47 4.58 14.98
CA ARG A 57 11.36 3.38 14.15
C ARG A 57 12.73 2.78 13.92
N PHE A 58 12.76 1.48 13.77
CA PHE A 58 13.99 0.73 13.58
C PHE A 58 13.67 -0.65 13.01
N ASN A 59 14.68 -1.29 12.45
CA ASN A 59 14.60 -2.66 11.96
C ASN A 59 15.43 -3.59 12.85
N ILE A 60 15.01 -4.85 12.93
CA ILE A 60 15.67 -5.89 13.71
C ILE A 60 15.86 -7.14 12.85
N HIS A 61 17.07 -7.71 12.91
CA HIS A 61 17.32 -9.10 12.53
C HIS A 61 17.20 -9.99 13.77
N PRO A 62 16.05 -10.65 14.01
CA PRO A 62 15.80 -11.35 15.27
C PRO A 62 16.64 -12.62 15.42
N VAL A 63 17.01 -13.24 14.30
CA VAL A 63 17.79 -14.49 14.27
C VAL A 63 19.24 -14.17 13.87
N PRO A 64 20.23 -14.47 14.72
CA PRO A 64 21.65 -14.33 14.37
C PRO A 64 22.00 -15.04 13.05
N GLY A 65 22.77 -14.37 12.19
CA GLY A 65 23.16 -14.90 10.88
C GLY A 65 22.06 -14.92 9.79
N ARG A 66 20.86 -14.41 10.08
CA ARG A 66 19.72 -14.35 9.14
C ARG A 66 19.25 -12.92 8.92
N GLU A 67 20.00 -12.18 8.09
CA GLU A 67 19.67 -10.79 7.71
C GLU A 67 18.47 -10.68 6.75
N ASP A 68 18.10 -11.78 6.10
CA ASP A 68 16.88 -11.86 5.29
C ASP A 68 15.58 -11.81 6.13
N ILE A 69 15.68 -12.03 7.44
CA ILE A 69 14.57 -11.87 8.39
C ILE A 69 14.68 -10.46 8.96
N THR A 70 13.78 -9.58 8.54
CA THR A 70 13.70 -8.21 9.08
C THR A 70 12.33 -7.98 9.69
N ILE A 71 12.31 -7.57 10.95
CA ILE A 71 11.11 -7.10 11.63
C ILE A 71 11.24 -5.59 11.79
N SER A 72 10.33 -4.85 11.17
CA SER A 72 10.24 -3.40 11.34
C SER A 72 9.41 -3.08 12.57
N CYS A 73 10.00 -2.31 13.47
CA CYS A 73 9.45 -1.98 14.78
C CYS A 73 9.27 -0.46 14.91
N SER A 74 8.42 -0.05 15.84
CA SER A 74 8.38 1.32 16.32
C SER A 74 7.92 1.35 17.76
N ALA A 75 8.44 2.30 18.54
CA ALA A 75 8.08 2.48 19.94
C ALA A 75 8.15 3.95 20.34
N ASP A 76 7.51 4.28 21.46
CA ASP A 76 7.67 5.58 22.12
C ASP A 76 9.08 5.69 22.71
N VAL A 77 9.70 6.86 22.57
CA VAL A 77 11.00 7.17 23.18
C VAL A 77 10.74 7.70 24.58
N VAL A 78 11.30 7.03 25.60
CA VAL A 78 11.16 7.44 27.00
C VAL A 78 12.36 8.24 27.49
N ASP A 79 13.53 8.04 26.89
CA ASP A 79 14.79 8.69 27.28
C ASP A 79 15.83 8.60 26.14
N ARG A 80 16.90 9.39 26.21
CA ARG A 80 18.14 9.18 25.45
C ARG A 80 19.30 9.10 26.45
N ARG A 81 20.00 7.97 26.46
CA ARG A 81 21.04 7.69 27.45
C ARG A 81 22.38 7.47 26.78
N GLU A 82 23.42 8.10 27.34
CA GLU A 82 24.79 7.81 26.99
C GLU A 82 25.18 6.46 27.63
N VAL A 83 25.62 5.51 26.80
CA VAL A 83 25.95 4.15 27.23
C VAL A 83 27.36 3.81 26.76
N THR A 84 28.24 3.49 27.70
CA THR A 84 29.58 2.97 27.42
C THR A 84 29.54 1.45 27.38
N SER A 85 29.97 0.87 26.27
CA SER A 85 30.07 -0.57 26.13
C SER A 85 31.40 -1.12 26.68
N SER A 86 31.49 -2.44 26.84
CA SER A 86 32.66 -3.09 27.46
C SER A 86 33.97 -2.91 26.69
N ASN A 87 33.90 -2.47 25.43
CA ASN A 87 35.06 -2.11 24.61
C ASN A 87 35.52 -0.65 24.82
N GLY A 88 34.86 0.12 25.70
CA GLY A 88 35.18 1.52 25.99
C GLY A 88 34.51 2.54 25.06
N GLU A 89 33.74 2.12 24.07
CA GLU A 89 33.02 3.03 23.17
C GLU A 89 31.74 3.53 23.82
N THR A 90 31.52 4.84 23.74
CA THR A 90 30.36 5.53 24.29
C THR A 90 29.42 5.97 23.16
N GLU A 91 28.13 5.67 23.30
CA GLU A 91 27.10 5.95 22.30
C GLU A 91 25.84 6.53 22.96
N LEU A 92 25.23 7.56 22.33
CA LEU A 92 23.94 8.12 22.78
C LEU A 92 22.76 7.33 22.18
N ARG A 93 22.16 6.46 22.99
CA ARG A 93 21.14 5.50 22.55
C ARG A 93 19.73 5.96 22.90
N TYR A 94 18.77 5.65 22.02
CA TYR A 94 17.35 5.77 22.33
C TYR A 94 16.95 4.70 23.35
N VAL A 95 16.18 5.09 24.35
CA VAL A 95 15.56 4.18 25.32
C VAL A 95 14.08 4.05 25.00
N ILE A 96 13.62 2.81 24.88
CA ILE A 96 12.21 2.47 24.71
C ILE A 96 11.74 1.66 25.91
N ARG A 97 10.43 1.71 26.19
CA ARG A 97 9.79 0.85 27.18
C ARG A 97 8.91 -0.18 26.47
N THR A 98 9.04 -1.44 26.86
CA THR A 98 8.25 -2.53 26.29
C THR A 98 8.06 -3.64 27.32
N GLU A 99 7.10 -4.52 27.11
CA GLU A 99 6.91 -5.72 27.93
C GLU A 99 7.78 -6.86 27.39
N ILE A 100 8.57 -7.46 28.27
CA ILE A 100 9.27 -8.71 27.99
C ILE A 100 8.47 -9.88 28.51
N GLU A 101 8.46 -10.98 27.77
CA GLU A 101 7.85 -12.24 28.16
C GLU A 101 8.92 -13.34 28.19
N ILE A 102 9.14 -13.95 29.36
CA ILE A 102 10.05 -15.09 29.55
C ILE A 102 9.28 -16.16 30.33
N GLY A 103 9.23 -17.38 29.79
CA GLY A 103 8.41 -18.45 30.38
C GLY A 103 6.93 -18.04 30.47
N ASP A 104 6.37 -18.11 31.67
CA ASP A 104 4.99 -17.72 32.01
C ASP A 104 4.86 -16.29 32.56
N ARG A 105 5.96 -15.53 32.63
CA ARG A 105 6.00 -14.18 33.20
C ARG A 105 6.13 -13.11 32.13
N TYR A 106 5.49 -11.97 32.39
CA TYR A 106 5.60 -10.76 31.59
C TYR A 106 5.74 -9.52 32.49
N TRP A 107 6.64 -8.60 32.15
CA TRP A 107 6.85 -7.37 32.91
C TRP A 107 7.45 -6.25 32.05
N PRO A 108 7.26 -4.97 32.42
CA PRO A 108 7.83 -3.85 31.67
C PRO A 108 9.34 -3.73 31.90
N ILE A 109 10.08 -3.44 30.83
CA ILE A 109 11.52 -3.17 30.87
C ILE A 109 11.88 -1.95 30.02
N GLU A 110 12.96 -1.27 30.39
CA GLU A 110 13.62 -0.26 29.56
C GLU A 110 14.76 -0.90 28.76
N ILE A 111 14.81 -0.60 27.46
CA ILE A 111 15.80 -1.17 26.55
C ILE A 111 16.44 -0.06 25.72
N THR A 112 17.76 -0.11 25.60
CA THR A 112 18.51 0.75 24.69
C THR A 112 18.60 0.14 23.29
N LEU A 113 18.42 0.95 22.25
CA LEU A 113 18.56 0.54 20.86
C LEU A 113 19.99 0.77 20.36
N THR A 114 20.63 -0.26 19.80
CA THR A 114 22.01 -0.18 19.30
C THR A 114 22.31 -1.23 18.23
N ASN A 115 23.26 -0.96 17.34
CA ASN A 115 23.63 -1.91 16.29
C ASN A 115 24.50 -3.04 16.85
N ARG A 116 23.89 -4.22 17.02
CA ARG A 116 24.53 -5.47 17.46
C ARG A 116 24.67 -6.52 16.36
N THR A 117 24.76 -6.14 15.07
CA THR A 117 24.81 -7.09 13.93
C THR A 117 25.92 -8.14 14.07
N ASN A 118 27.08 -7.76 14.60
CA ASN A 118 28.24 -8.65 14.77
C ASN A 118 28.25 -9.42 16.10
N MET A 119 27.22 -9.25 16.94
CA MET A 119 27.13 -9.92 18.24
C MET A 119 26.34 -11.22 18.13
N ALA A 120 26.75 -12.24 18.89
CA ALA A 120 26.07 -13.54 18.95
C ALA A 120 24.61 -13.43 19.44
N TYR A 121 24.34 -12.50 20.36
CA TYR A 121 23.01 -12.25 20.92
C TYR A 121 22.46 -10.90 20.48
N ARG A 122 21.22 -10.95 19.98
CA ARG A 122 20.47 -9.77 19.52
C ARG A 122 19.90 -8.96 20.67
N MET A 123 19.89 -9.49 21.89
CA MET A 123 19.50 -8.74 23.08
C MET A 123 20.29 -9.18 24.32
N LEU A 124 20.61 -8.19 25.15
CA LEU A 124 21.12 -8.37 26.51
C LEU A 124 20.00 -8.00 27.50
N LEU A 125 19.78 -8.84 28.50
CA LEU A 125 18.94 -8.53 29.64
C LEU A 125 19.82 -8.00 30.78
N GLY A 126 19.77 -6.69 31.00
CA GLY A 126 20.55 -6.02 32.03
C GLY A 126 19.93 -6.17 33.42
N ARG A 127 20.72 -5.92 34.47
CA ARG A 127 20.30 -6.08 35.88
C ARG A 127 19.06 -5.28 36.29
N GLN A 128 18.77 -4.14 35.66
CA GLN A 128 17.54 -3.37 35.96
C GLN A 128 16.25 -4.08 35.54
N ALA A 129 16.33 -5.04 34.62
CA ALA A 129 15.19 -5.83 34.18
C ALA A 129 14.96 -7.09 35.03
N ILE A 130 15.88 -7.41 35.96
CA ILE A 130 15.80 -8.57 36.85
C ILE A 130 15.14 -8.11 38.16
N GLN A 131 14.02 -8.73 38.52
CA GLN A 131 13.25 -8.40 39.72
C GLN A 131 13.80 -9.13 40.95
N ASP A 132 13.48 -8.63 42.15
CA ASP A 132 14.02 -9.15 43.43
C ASP A 132 13.67 -10.62 43.71
N ASP A 133 12.63 -11.15 43.05
CA ASP A 133 12.18 -12.54 43.21
C ASP A 133 12.76 -13.50 42.15
N MET A 134 13.69 -13.02 41.32
CA MET A 134 14.37 -13.78 40.27
C MET A 134 15.80 -14.15 40.68
N ILE A 135 16.25 -15.34 40.28
CA ILE A 135 17.64 -15.79 40.47
C ILE A 135 18.32 -16.08 39.14
N VAL A 136 19.56 -15.63 38.96
CA VAL A 136 20.36 -15.94 37.77
C VAL A 136 21.24 -17.16 38.04
N GLN A 137 21.11 -18.20 37.21
CA GLN A 137 21.91 -19.42 37.20
C GLN A 137 23.00 -19.29 36.12
N PRO A 138 24.25 -18.94 36.48
CA PRO A 138 25.29 -18.63 35.49
C PRO A 138 25.80 -19.85 34.73
N THR A 139 25.54 -21.07 35.23
CA THR A 139 26.00 -22.33 34.61
C THR A 139 24.93 -23.01 33.76
N GLU A 140 23.68 -22.55 33.84
CA GLU A 140 22.54 -23.16 33.14
C GLU A 140 22.07 -22.26 32.00
N SER A 141 21.60 -22.86 30.91
CA SER A 141 20.89 -22.18 29.83
C SER A 141 19.42 -22.61 29.84
N PHE A 142 18.52 -21.72 29.44
CA PHE A 142 17.09 -22.02 29.24
C PHE A 142 16.44 -22.62 30.51
N CYS A 143 16.56 -21.91 31.63
CA CYS A 143 15.84 -22.27 32.85
C CYS A 143 14.32 -22.07 32.73
N GLN A 144 13.87 -21.42 31.66
CA GLN A 144 12.46 -21.21 31.31
C GLN A 144 12.09 -21.96 30.02
N PRO A 145 10.78 -22.25 29.79
CA PRO A 145 10.31 -22.90 28.57
C PRO A 145 10.84 -22.25 27.29
N GLU A 146 11.39 -23.07 26.39
CA GLU A 146 11.93 -22.60 25.12
C GLU A 146 10.85 -22.05 24.19
N ARG A 147 11.24 -21.09 23.34
CA ARG A 147 10.40 -20.55 22.26
C ARG A 147 10.89 -21.04 20.91
N ASP A 148 9.95 -21.25 20.00
CA ASP A 148 10.24 -21.69 18.64
C ASP A 148 10.42 -20.50 17.68
N ASP A 149 11.64 -20.30 17.19
CA ASP A 149 11.95 -19.29 16.16
C ASP A 149 11.38 -19.64 14.78
N THR A 150 10.78 -20.82 14.61
CA THR A 150 10.12 -21.20 13.35
C THR A 150 8.95 -20.29 12.99
N VAL A 151 8.41 -19.56 13.97
CA VAL A 151 7.40 -18.51 13.79
C VAL A 151 7.81 -17.51 12.70
N TYR A 152 9.10 -17.17 12.56
CA TYR A 152 9.61 -16.25 11.53
C TYR A 152 9.55 -16.82 10.10
N PHE A 153 9.38 -18.14 9.94
CA PHE A 153 9.31 -18.83 8.65
C PHE A 153 7.90 -19.31 8.30
N THR A 154 6.90 -19.03 9.13
CA THR A 154 5.51 -19.42 8.90
C THR A 154 4.59 -18.21 8.81
N SER A 155 3.36 -18.40 8.34
CA SER A 155 2.35 -17.33 8.32
C SER A 155 2.00 -16.79 9.71
N ALA A 156 2.40 -17.49 10.79
CA ALA A 156 2.18 -17.06 12.17
C ALA A 156 2.81 -15.69 12.47
N ILE A 157 3.95 -15.33 11.85
CA ILE A 157 4.58 -14.02 12.04
C ILE A 157 3.65 -12.85 11.71
N ARG A 158 2.75 -13.03 10.73
CA ARG A 158 1.77 -12.01 10.36
C ARG A 158 0.80 -11.71 11.49
N HIS A 159 0.50 -12.68 12.34
CA HIS A 159 -0.41 -12.53 13.47
C HIS A 159 0.34 -12.10 14.74
N ALA A 160 1.59 -12.56 14.90
CA ALA A 160 2.45 -12.19 16.02
C ALA A 160 2.93 -10.73 15.97
N THR A 161 2.94 -10.10 14.80
CA THR A 161 3.36 -8.70 14.66
C THR A 161 2.19 -7.77 14.99
N PRO A 162 2.34 -6.82 15.94
CA PRO A 162 1.31 -5.85 16.25
C PRO A 162 1.18 -4.79 15.16
N ASN A 163 0.13 -3.97 15.24
CA ASN A 163 0.05 -2.77 14.42
C ASN A 163 1.14 -1.78 14.86
N ARG A 164 1.73 -1.09 13.89
CA ARG A 164 2.75 -0.08 14.11
C ARG A 164 2.52 1.15 13.25
N PRO A 165 2.99 2.34 13.69
CA PRO A 165 3.21 3.48 12.82
C PRO A 165 3.93 3.12 11.52
N LEU A 166 3.26 3.37 10.39
CA LEU A 166 3.80 3.20 9.05
C LEU A 166 4.32 4.53 8.50
N ARG A 167 5.30 4.49 7.60
CA ARG A 167 5.66 5.63 6.75
C ARG A 167 5.02 5.47 5.38
N ILE A 168 4.15 6.38 5.00
CA ILE A 168 3.33 6.25 3.79
C ILE A 168 3.52 7.49 2.92
N ALA A 169 3.92 7.27 1.66
CA ALA A 169 4.02 8.33 0.68
C ALA A 169 2.72 8.41 -0.14
N VAL A 170 2.13 9.60 -0.25
CA VAL A 170 1.04 9.90 -1.19
C VAL A 170 1.63 10.65 -2.36
N LEU A 171 1.75 10.00 -3.52
CA LEU A 171 2.30 10.64 -4.73
C LEU A 171 1.20 11.46 -5.41
N SER A 172 1.15 12.76 -5.12
CA SER A 172 0.11 13.68 -5.59
C SER A 172 0.68 15.06 -5.89
N ARG A 173 0.17 15.70 -6.94
CA ARG A 173 0.44 17.12 -7.26
C ARG A 173 -0.62 18.07 -6.70
N GLU A 174 -1.64 17.51 -6.05
CA GLU A 174 -2.78 18.24 -5.51
C GLU A 174 -2.93 17.88 -4.02
N PRO A 175 -2.03 18.38 -3.14
CA PRO A 175 -2.05 18.07 -1.72
C PRO A 175 -3.37 18.48 -1.05
N ASP A 176 -3.98 19.54 -1.57
CA ASP A 176 -5.19 20.16 -1.04
C ASP A 176 -6.51 19.55 -1.54
N ASN A 177 -6.47 18.60 -2.46
CA ASN A 177 -7.72 18.00 -2.91
C ASN A 177 -8.34 17.13 -1.81
N TYR A 178 -9.68 17.00 -1.83
CA TYR A 178 -10.43 16.30 -0.79
C TYR A 178 -9.88 14.90 -0.50
N THR A 179 -9.57 14.14 -1.55
CA THR A 179 -9.11 12.75 -1.38
C THR A 179 -7.73 12.68 -0.73
N THR A 180 -6.79 13.57 -1.10
CA THR A 180 -5.45 13.60 -0.52
C THR A 180 -5.51 14.00 0.95
N ARG A 181 -6.28 15.04 1.29
CA ARG A 181 -6.52 15.43 2.69
C ARG A 181 -7.11 14.29 3.52
N ARG A 182 -8.17 13.63 3.01
CA ARG A 182 -8.76 12.46 3.68
C ARG A 182 -7.77 11.33 3.92
N LEU A 183 -6.84 11.09 2.99
CA LEU A 183 -5.79 10.09 3.18
C LEU A 183 -4.79 10.49 4.28
N ILE A 184 -4.42 11.77 4.36
CA ILE A 184 -3.57 12.31 5.43
C ILE A 184 -4.30 12.16 6.77
N ASP A 185 -5.49 12.75 6.89
CA ASP A 185 -6.27 12.78 8.14
C ASP A 185 -6.52 11.37 8.67
N THR A 186 -6.95 10.44 7.81
CA THR A 186 -7.19 9.05 8.23
C THR A 186 -5.89 8.33 8.60
N GLY A 187 -4.79 8.56 7.88
CA GLY A 187 -3.52 7.93 8.20
C GLY A 187 -2.92 8.43 9.51
N GLU A 188 -2.94 9.74 9.73
CA GLU A 188 -2.46 10.37 10.97
C GLU A 188 -3.33 9.98 12.17
N ALA A 189 -4.66 9.93 12.01
CA ALA A 189 -5.58 9.46 13.06
C ALA A 189 -5.34 7.99 13.44
N ARG A 190 -4.80 7.18 12.52
CA ARG A 190 -4.37 5.79 12.77
C ARG A 190 -2.91 5.68 13.26
N GLY A 191 -2.25 6.81 13.52
CA GLY A 191 -0.90 6.89 14.07
C GLY A 191 0.21 6.67 13.05
N HIS A 192 -0.08 6.79 11.75
CA HIS A 192 0.92 6.71 10.68
C HIS A 192 1.53 8.07 10.36
N VAL A 193 2.71 8.06 9.74
CA VAL A 193 3.33 9.23 9.13
C VAL A 193 2.97 9.24 7.66
N VAL A 194 2.20 10.23 7.22
CA VAL A 194 1.77 10.38 5.83
C VAL A 194 2.44 11.60 5.22
N GLU A 195 3.23 11.39 4.16
CA GLU A 195 3.93 12.46 3.46
C GLU A 195 3.39 12.59 2.04
N VAL A 196 2.97 13.79 1.65
CA VAL A 196 2.57 14.07 0.26
C VAL A 196 3.80 14.49 -0.53
N ILE A 197 4.06 13.78 -1.62
CA ILE A 197 5.23 13.99 -2.47
C ILE A 197 4.76 14.36 -3.87
N ASP A 198 5.17 15.54 -4.35
CA ASP A 198 4.93 15.91 -5.74
C ASP A 198 5.77 15.00 -6.66
N THR A 199 5.07 14.16 -7.41
CA THR A 199 5.70 13.14 -8.26
C THR A 199 6.64 13.74 -9.31
N THR A 200 6.42 14.98 -9.75
CA THR A 200 7.23 15.63 -10.80
C THR A 200 8.52 16.25 -10.26
N ARG A 201 8.64 16.40 -8.94
CA ARG A 201 9.86 16.87 -8.28
C ARG A 201 10.78 15.72 -7.86
N CYS A 202 10.27 14.49 -7.87
CA CYS A 202 11.09 13.31 -7.69
C CYS A 202 12.10 13.19 -8.84
N TYR A 203 13.31 12.71 -8.54
CA TYR A 203 14.27 12.23 -9.53
C TYR A 203 14.96 10.98 -8.98
N MET A 204 15.60 10.18 -9.83
CA MET A 204 15.99 8.82 -9.47
C MET A 204 17.46 8.55 -9.82
N ALA A 205 18.18 7.93 -8.89
CA ALA A 205 19.46 7.31 -9.19
C ALA A 205 19.19 5.86 -9.58
N ILE A 206 19.40 5.53 -10.86
CA ILE A 206 19.17 4.18 -11.39
C ILE A 206 20.52 3.48 -11.48
N ASN A 207 20.77 2.54 -10.57
CA ASN A 207 21.96 1.71 -10.60
C ASN A 207 21.59 0.27 -10.15
N ALA A 208 22.48 -0.68 -10.43
CA ALA A 208 22.19 -2.10 -10.24
C ALA A 208 22.13 -2.55 -8.77
N MET A 209 22.70 -1.78 -7.84
CA MET A 209 22.92 -2.22 -6.46
C MET A 209 22.05 -1.48 -5.43
N ALA A 210 21.93 -0.17 -5.57
CA ALA A 210 21.21 0.72 -4.68
C ALA A 210 20.36 1.71 -5.49
N PRO A 211 19.26 1.27 -6.11
CA PRO A 211 18.30 2.18 -6.74
C PRO A 211 17.70 3.11 -5.69
N GLU A 212 17.69 4.42 -5.96
CA GLU A 212 17.23 5.44 -5.02
C GLU A 212 16.27 6.42 -5.69
N ILE A 213 15.50 7.10 -4.86
CA ILE A 213 14.61 8.20 -5.25
C ILE A 213 15.01 9.40 -4.40
N TYR A 214 15.10 10.56 -5.04
CA TYR A 214 15.41 11.83 -4.43
C TYR A 214 14.24 12.80 -4.60
N TYR A 215 14.16 13.77 -3.72
CA TYR A 215 13.19 14.85 -3.74
C TYR A 215 13.86 16.10 -3.17
N ASP A 216 13.89 17.19 -3.94
CA ASP A 216 14.46 18.48 -3.54
C ASP A 216 15.90 18.44 -2.97
N GLY A 217 16.79 17.66 -3.59
CA GLY A 217 18.20 17.55 -3.15
C GLY A 217 18.46 16.35 -2.26
N GLU A 218 17.44 15.86 -1.55
CA GLU A 218 17.59 14.84 -0.51
C GLU A 218 17.11 13.47 -0.98
N ARG A 219 17.79 12.42 -0.51
CA ARG A 219 17.34 11.04 -0.74
C ARG A 219 16.04 10.82 0.04
N LEU A 220 15.02 10.30 -0.64
CA LEU A 220 13.80 9.91 0.03
C LEU A 220 14.06 8.73 0.99
N PRO A 221 13.44 8.77 2.17
CA PRO A 221 13.55 7.70 3.15
C PRO A 221 12.80 6.46 2.69
N ARG A 222 12.96 5.36 3.42
CA ARG A 222 12.22 4.13 3.15
C ARG A 222 10.75 4.32 3.54
N TYR A 223 9.86 4.05 2.58
CA TYR A 223 8.42 4.00 2.79
C TYR A 223 7.94 2.56 2.94
N ASP A 224 7.01 2.35 3.87
CA ASP A 224 6.29 1.09 4.03
C ASP A 224 5.28 0.89 2.89
N ALA A 225 4.63 1.98 2.49
CA ALA A 225 3.67 1.97 1.40
C ALA A 225 3.67 3.28 0.59
N VAL A 226 3.28 3.16 -0.68
CA VAL A 226 3.05 4.28 -1.59
C VAL A 226 1.60 4.23 -2.08
N ILE A 227 0.90 5.36 -2.00
CA ILE A 227 -0.45 5.56 -2.54
C ILE A 227 -0.32 6.46 -3.79
N PRO A 228 -0.38 5.90 -5.01
CA PRO A 228 -0.28 6.72 -6.21
C PRO A 228 -1.57 7.49 -6.50
N ARG A 229 -1.46 8.81 -6.62
CA ARG A 229 -2.52 9.74 -7.08
C ARG A 229 -2.08 10.45 -8.35
N ILE A 230 -1.64 9.66 -9.33
CA ILE A 230 -1.01 10.18 -10.55
C ILE A 230 -2.06 10.79 -11.49
N GLY A 231 -1.92 12.10 -11.73
CA GLY A 231 -2.72 12.83 -12.71
C GLY A 231 -2.44 12.40 -14.16
N ALA A 232 -3.45 12.53 -15.02
CA ALA A 232 -3.37 12.07 -16.41
C ALA A 232 -2.21 12.71 -17.20
N SER A 233 -1.92 13.99 -16.95
CA SER A 233 -0.88 14.77 -17.63
C SER A 233 0.55 14.32 -17.35
N VAL A 234 0.77 13.58 -16.27
CA VAL A 234 2.11 13.14 -15.82
C VAL A 234 2.22 11.63 -15.73
N THR A 235 1.32 10.89 -16.38
CA THR A 235 1.25 9.42 -16.27
C THR A 235 2.59 8.75 -16.56
N SER A 236 3.26 9.13 -17.66
CA SER A 236 4.52 8.49 -18.09
C SER A 236 5.63 8.64 -17.04
N TYR A 237 5.83 9.86 -16.51
CA TYR A 237 6.83 10.10 -15.48
C TYR A 237 6.41 9.50 -14.13
N GLY A 238 5.13 9.66 -13.76
CA GLY A 238 4.61 9.14 -12.50
C GLY A 238 4.70 7.62 -12.40
N THR A 239 4.43 6.88 -13.48
CA THR A 239 4.62 5.43 -13.48
C THR A 239 6.09 5.03 -13.47
N ALA A 240 7.00 5.85 -14.00
CA ALA A 240 8.44 5.63 -13.85
C ALA A 240 8.89 5.75 -12.38
N VAL A 241 8.42 6.77 -11.66
CA VAL A 241 8.68 6.94 -10.21
C VAL A 241 8.11 5.77 -9.40
N ILE A 242 6.87 5.35 -9.69
CA ILE A 242 6.27 4.18 -9.02
C ILE A 242 7.07 2.91 -9.27
N ARG A 243 7.54 2.70 -10.50
CA ARG A 243 8.37 1.54 -10.83
C ARG A 243 9.70 1.54 -10.08
N GLN A 244 10.25 2.71 -9.76
CA GLN A 244 11.41 2.80 -8.89
C GLN A 244 11.07 2.41 -7.44
N PHE A 245 9.92 2.84 -6.91
CA PHE A 245 9.41 2.36 -5.61
C PHE A 245 9.18 0.84 -5.60
N GLU A 246 8.67 0.27 -6.69
CA GLU A 246 8.52 -1.18 -6.85
C GLU A 246 9.89 -1.88 -6.85
N THR A 247 10.89 -1.28 -7.50
CA THR A 247 12.26 -1.83 -7.62
C THR A 247 12.96 -1.88 -6.26
N ILE A 248 12.77 -0.87 -5.40
CA ILE A 248 13.29 -0.88 -4.02
C ILE A 248 12.47 -1.77 -3.06
N GLY A 249 11.40 -2.40 -3.54
CA GLY A 249 10.57 -3.31 -2.77
C GLY A 249 9.51 -2.64 -1.88
N THR A 250 9.21 -1.35 -2.09
CA THR A 250 8.12 -0.67 -1.38
C THR A 250 6.77 -1.18 -1.87
N PHE A 251 5.81 -1.33 -0.95
CA PHE A 251 4.45 -1.71 -1.32
C PHE A 251 3.73 -0.55 -2.03
N CYS A 252 3.57 -0.63 -3.34
CA CYS A 252 2.72 0.30 -4.08
C CYS A 252 1.27 -0.21 -4.10
N LEU A 253 0.33 0.60 -3.61
CA LEU A 253 -1.10 0.25 -3.58
C LEU A 253 -1.62 -0.13 -4.97
N ASN A 254 -1.32 0.70 -5.97
CA ASN A 254 -1.52 0.37 -7.37
C ASN A 254 -0.16 0.37 -8.05
N GLY A 255 0.15 -0.70 -8.78
CA GLY A 255 1.43 -0.82 -9.48
C GLY A 255 1.50 0.02 -10.76
N SER A 256 2.73 0.26 -11.22
CA SER A 256 3.01 1.06 -12.42
C SER A 256 2.34 0.49 -13.68
N GLU A 257 2.33 -0.83 -13.82
CA GLU A 257 1.73 -1.56 -14.95
C GLU A 257 0.20 -1.35 -14.99
N GLY A 258 -0.49 -1.50 -13.86
CA GLY A 258 -1.94 -1.36 -13.79
C GLY A 258 -2.39 0.08 -14.06
N ILE A 259 -1.65 1.06 -13.55
CA ILE A 259 -1.90 2.47 -13.82
C ILE A 259 -1.74 2.76 -15.33
N THR A 260 -0.66 2.28 -15.95
CA THR A 260 -0.41 2.47 -17.39
C THR A 260 -1.54 1.88 -18.23
N LYS A 261 -1.91 0.61 -17.97
CA LYS A 261 -3.01 -0.09 -18.65
C LYS A 261 -4.34 0.66 -18.55
N SER A 262 -4.63 1.23 -17.38
CA SER A 262 -5.88 1.94 -17.13
C SER A 262 -5.97 3.31 -17.84
N ARG A 263 -4.82 3.92 -18.15
CA ARG A 263 -4.73 5.27 -18.72
C ARG A 263 -4.76 5.25 -20.26
N ASP A 264 -4.19 4.22 -20.87
CA ASP A 264 -4.28 4.01 -22.31
C ASP A 264 -5.64 3.39 -22.65
N LYS A 265 -6.50 4.15 -23.34
CA LYS A 265 -7.85 3.68 -23.70
C LYS A 265 -7.80 2.47 -24.63
N LEU A 266 -6.87 2.38 -25.58
CA LEU A 266 -6.75 1.23 -26.47
C LEU A 266 -6.34 0.00 -25.68
N GLN A 267 -5.27 0.13 -24.89
CA GLN A 267 -4.78 -0.97 -24.06
C GLN A 267 -5.84 -1.43 -23.07
N ALA A 268 -6.58 -0.51 -22.45
CA ALA A 268 -7.69 -0.82 -21.55
C ALA A 268 -8.76 -1.68 -22.22
N HIS A 269 -9.20 -1.33 -23.44
CA HIS A 269 -10.16 -2.13 -24.19
C HIS A 269 -9.59 -3.51 -24.54
N GLN A 270 -8.32 -3.60 -24.94
CA GLN A 270 -7.67 -4.88 -25.22
C GLN A 270 -7.57 -5.78 -23.97
N VAL A 271 -7.30 -5.19 -22.80
CA VAL A 271 -7.28 -5.90 -21.50
C VAL A 271 -8.68 -6.44 -21.17
N LEU A 272 -9.72 -5.63 -21.34
CA LEU A 272 -11.11 -6.05 -21.12
C LEU A 272 -11.53 -7.17 -22.09
N ALA A 273 -11.19 -7.04 -23.38
CA ALA A 273 -11.45 -8.05 -24.41
C ALA A 273 -10.81 -9.39 -24.07
N ARG A 274 -9.51 -9.38 -23.72
CA ARG A 274 -8.75 -10.58 -23.36
C ARG A 274 -9.37 -11.35 -22.19
N HIS A 275 -9.97 -10.63 -21.24
CA HIS A 275 -10.62 -11.21 -20.07
C HIS A 275 -12.12 -11.48 -20.25
N ARG A 276 -12.66 -11.29 -21.47
CA ARG A 276 -14.08 -11.45 -21.80
C ARG A 276 -14.98 -10.66 -20.85
N ILE A 277 -14.63 -9.40 -20.62
CA ILE A 277 -15.41 -8.46 -19.80
C ILE A 277 -16.23 -7.59 -20.75
N GLY A 278 -17.53 -7.47 -20.46
CA GLY A 278 -18.45 -6.67 -21.28
C GLY A 278 -18.03 -5.21 -21.32
N MET A 279 -17.99 -4.64 -22.52
CA MET A 279 -17.77 -3.22 -22.80
C MET A 279 -18.55 -2.86 -24.06
N PRO A 280 -18.85 -1.57 -24.32
CA PRO A 280 -19.51 -1.20 -25.56
C PRO A 280 -18.63 -1.59 -26.76
N THR A 281 -19.24 -2.02 -27.85
CA THR A 281 -18.53 -2.40 -29.07
C THR A 281 -17.69 -1.21 -29.55
N THR A 282 -16.39 -1.40 -29.68
CA THR A 282 -15.43 -0.32 -29.99
C THR A 282 -14.57 -0.71 -31.18
N ALA A 283 -14.50 0.17 -32.17
CA ALA A 283 -13.53 0.14 -33.25
C ALA A 283 -12.46 1.22 -33.02
N PHE A 284 -11.21 0.89 -33.34
CA PHE A 284 -10.07 1.78 -33.15
C PHE A 284 -9.47 2.16 -34.50
N ALA A 285 -9.05 3.42 -34.64
CA ALA A 285 -8.55 3.94 -35.89
C ALA A 285 -7.52 5.07 -35.69
N ALA A 286 -6.55 5.11 -36.60
CA ALA A 286 -5.62 6.24 -36.75
C ALA A 286 -5.97 7.03 -38.03
N SER A 287 -5.77 6.42 -39.20
CA SER A 287 -6.15 6.99 -40.50
C SER A 287 -6.65 5.92 -41.48
N PRO A 288 -7.75 5.22 -41.17
CA PRO A 288 -8.31 4.24 -42.09
C PRO A 288 -8.89 4.98 -43.30
N LYS A 289 -8.56 4.55 -44.52
CA LYS A 289 -9.21 5.09 -45.73
C LYS A 289 -10.67 4.64 -45.84
N ASP A 290 -11.03 3.56 -45.15
CA ASP A 290 -12.35 2.93 -45.15
C ASP A 290 -13.14 3.30 -43.88
N THR A 291 -13.77 4.48 -43.92
CA THR A 291 -14.60 4.98 -42.82
C THR A 291 -15.87 4.15 -42.60
N ASP A 292 -16.43 3.59 -43.68
CA ASP A 292 -17.71 2.89 -43.63
C ASP A 292 -17.61 1.55 -42.92
N ASN A 293 -16.56 0.79 -43.23
CA ASN A 293 -16.26 -0.44 -42.52
C ASN A 293 -15.94 -0.17 -41.04
N LEU A 294 -15.19 0.90 -40.74
CA LEU A 294 -14.90 1.28 -39.35
C LEU A 294 -16.18 1.53 -38.53
N ILE A 295 -17.12 2.28 -39.10
CA ILE A 295 -18.43 2.54 -38.49
C ILE A 295 -19.18 1.21 -38.30
N ALA A 296 -19.22 0.35 -39.33
CA ALA A 296 -19.89 -0.93 -39.26
C ALA A 296 -19.36 -1.85 -38.16
N LEU A 297 -18.03 -1.84 -37.92
CA LEU A 297 -17.39 -2.59 -36.83
C LEU A 297 -17.83 -2.12 -35.43
N ALA A 298 -18.14 -0.83 -35.27
CA ALA A 298 -18.67 -0.28 -34.02
C ALA A 298 -20.19 -0.47 -33.88
N GLY A 299 -20.88 -0.87 -34.95
CA GLY A 299 -22.32 -1.10 -35.00
C GLY A 299 -23.09 -0.03 -35.76
N GLN A 300 -24.37 0.14 -35.43
CA GLN A 300 -25.24 1.14 -36.06
C GLN A 300 -25.27 2.44 -35.26
N ALA A 301 -25.53 3.55 -35.96
CA ALA A 301 -25.73 4.84 -35.33
C ALA A 301 -26.96 4.83 -34.39
N PRO A 302 -26.94 5.57 -33.27
CA PRO A 302 -25.91 6.53 -32.86
C PRO A 302 -24.59 5.90 -32.38
N LEU A 303 -23.50 6.62 -32.61
CA LEU A 303 -22.14 6.24 -32.22
C LEU A 303 -21.48 7.34 -31.40
N ILE A 304 -20.54 6.94 -30.55
CA ILE A 304 -19.64 7.85 -29.85
C ILE A 304 -18.28 7.83 -30.54
N VAL A 305 -17.78 9.00 -30.93
CA VAL A 305 -16.41 9.16 -31.45
C VAL A 305 -15.58 9.86 -30.37
N LYS A 306 -14.48 9.24 -29.92
CA LYS A 306 -13.60 9.81 -28.89
C LYS A 306 -12.17 9.94 -29.37
N LEU A 307 -11.55 11.09 -29.10
CA LEU A 307 -10.10 11.25 -29.21
C LEU A 307 -9.40 10.55 -28.03
N LEU A 308 -8.24 9.95 -28.31
CA LEU A 308 -7.43 9.34 -27.26
C LEU A 308 -6.69 10.38 -26.43
N GLU A 309 -6.12 11.36 -27.13
CA GLU A 309 -5.34 12.47 -26.57
C GLU A 309 -6.26 13.59 -26.09
N SER A 310 -7.13 13.28 -25.14
CA SER A 310 -7.99 14.28 -24.53
C SER A 310 -8.28 14.01 -23.07
N THR A 311 -8.35 15.08 -22.29
CA THR A 311 -8.69 15.08 -20.86
C THR A 311 -10.09 15.63 -20.65
N GLN A 312 -10.78 15.14 -19.62
CA GLN A 312 -12.05 15.71 -19.10
C GLN A 312 -13.20 15.83 -20.13
N GLY A 313 -13.36 14.84 -21.02
CA GLY A 313 -14.51 14.77 -21.93
C GLY A 313 -14.49 15.75 -23.12
N ARG A 314 -13.44 16.57 -23.26
CA ARG A 314 -13.14 17.28 -24.50
C ARG A 314 -12.80 16.23 -25.57
N GLY A 315 -13.38 16.31 -26.76
CA GLY A 315 -13.13 15.31 -27.82
C GLY A 315 -13.94 14.01 -27.71
N VAL A 316 -15.05 13.99 -26.96
CA VAL A 316 -16.09 12.94 -27.04
C VAL A 316 -17.30 13.53 -27.76
N VAL A 317 -17.70 12.94 -28.89
CA VAL A 317 -18.80 13.44 -29.73
C VAL A 317 -19.83 12.34 -29.93
N LEU A 318 -21.11 12.66 -29.72
CA LEU A 318 -22.23 11.81 -30.11
C LEU A 318 -22.60 12.10 -31.56
N ALA A 319 -22.52 11.08 -32.40
CA ALA A 319 -22.93 11.12 -33.79
C ALA A 319 -24.25 10.34 -33.94
N GLU A 320 -25.37 11.07 -34.03
CA GLU A 320 -26.71 10.46 -34.11
C GLU A 320 -26.96 9.68 -35.40
N THR A 321 -26.27 10.07 -36.47
CA THR A 321 -26.40 9.45 -37.80
C THR A 321 -25.06 8.98 -38.33
N LYS A 322 -25.09 8.01 -39.25
CA LYS A 322 -23.89 7.54 -39.97
C LYS A 322 -23.14 8.69 -40.65
N LYS A 323 -23.87 9.61 -41.30
CA LYS A 323 -23.28 10.80 -41.95
C LYS A 323 -22.57 11.71 -40.94
N ALA A 324 -23.18 11.95 -39.78
CA ALA A 324 -22.53 12.72 -38.73
C ALA A 324 -21.23 12.05 -38.24
N ALA A 325 -21.24 10.72 -38.07
CA ALA A 325 -20.05 9.97 -37.67
C ALA A 325 -18.93 10.08 -38.72
N GLN A 326 -19.27 9.94 -40.01
CA GLN A 326 -18.31 10.12 -41.11
C GLN A 326 -17.66 11.51 -41.10
N SER A 327 -18.46 12.57 -40.91
CA SER A 327 -17.95 13.95 -40.83
C SER A 327 -16.98 14.15 -39.67
N VAL A 328 -17.32 13.65 -38.48
CA VAL A 328 -16.45 13.74 -37.29
C VAL A 328 -15.15 12.95 -37.49
N ILE A 329 -15.24 11.74 -38.04
CA ILE A 329 -14.06 10.90 -38.33
C ILE A 329 -13.15 11.59 -39.37
N SER A 330 -13.73 12.20 -40.40
CA SER A 330 -12.97 12.96 -41.40
C SER A 330 -12.23 14.14 -40.78
N ALA A 331 -12.90 14.89 -39.89
CA ALA A 331 -12.28 16.00 -39.15
C ALA A 331 -11.11 15.51 -38.27
N PHE A 332 -11.30 14.41 -37.53
CA PHE A 332 -10.25 13.85 -36.68
C PHE A 332 -9.06 13.30 -37.47
N ARG A 333 -9.30 12.74 -38.66
CA ARG A 333 -8.22 12.33 -39.57
C ARG A 333 -7.36 13.51 -40.01
N GLY A 334 -7.97 14.66 -40.29
CA GLY A 334 -7.26 15.90 -40.63
C GLY A 334 -6.31 16.37 -39.53
N LEU A 335 -6.66 16.10 -38.26
CA LEU A 335 -5.84 16.40 -37.08
C LEU A 335 -4.72 15.37 -36.83
N LYS A 336 -4.61 14.30 -37.66
CA LYS A 336 -3.66 13.19 -37.48
C LYS A 336 -3.71 12.55 -36.09
N ALA A 337 -4.87 12.61 -35.43
CA ALA A 337 -5.06 12.08 -34.09
C ALA A 337 -5.65 10.68 -34.12
N ASN A 338 -5.22 9.82 -33.21
CA ASN A 338 -5.86 8.51 -33.00
C ASN A 338 -7.22 8.68 -32.32
N PHE A 339 -8.21 7.89 -32.75
CA PHE A 339 -9.57 7.97 -32.24
C PHE A 339 -10.21 6.59 -32.09
N LEU A 340 -11.27 6.55 -31.30
CA LEU A 340 -12.14 5.38 -31.16
C LEU A 340 -13.56 5.72 -31.60
N VAL A 341 -14.21 4.74 -32.22
CA VAL A 341 -15.63 4.78 -32.56
C VAL A 341 -16.30 3.69 -31.74
N GLN A 342 -17.32 4.03 -30.98
CA GLN A 342 -17.93 3.16 -29.99
C GLN A 342 -19.45 3.19 -30.09
N HIS A 343 -20.09 2.03 -29.90
CA HIS A 343 -21.55 1.95 -29.83
C HIS A 343 -22.11 2.83 -28.71
N PHE A 344 -23.16 3.60 -29.01
CA PHE A 344 -23.88 4.37 -27.99
C PHE A 344 -24.95 3.50 -27.31
N VAL A 345 -24.71 3.17 -26.05
CA VAL A 345 -25.62 2.41 -25.20
C VAL A 345 -26.79 3.32 -24.78
N LYS A 346 -27.88 3.31 -25.56
CA LYS A 346 -29.04 4.20 -25.33
C LYS A 346 -29.76 3.86 -24.04
N GLU A 347 -29.81 2.57 -23.71
CA GLU A 347 -30.48 2.01 -22.53
C GLU A 347 -29.96 2.60 -21.22
N ALA A 348 -28.70 3.05 -21.22
CA ALA A 348 -28.09 3.69 -20.07
C ALA A 348 -28.69 5.09 -19.78
N ALA A 349 -29.38 5.72 -20.74
CA ALA A 349 -30.12 6.97 -20.57
C ALA A 349 -29.31 8.10 -19.88
N GLY A 350 -28.02 8.24 -20.20
CA GLY A 350 -27.15 9.25 -19.58
C GLY A 350 -26.84 8.99 -18.11
N VAL A 351 -26.98 7.74 -17.66
CA VAL A 351 -26.66 7.27 -16.32
C VAL A 351 -25.49 6.31 -16.37
N ASP A 352 -24.51 6.53 -15.50
CA ASP A 352 -23.47 5.56 -15.24
C ASP A 352 -23.42 5.17 -13.75
N ILE A 353 -22.90 3.98 -13.49
CA ILE A 353 -22.66 3.47 -12.14
C ILE A 353 -21.16 3.43 -11.91
N ARG A 354 -20.67 4.20 -10.95
CA ARG A 354 -19.29 4.13 -10.48
C ARG A 354 -19.20 3.19 -9.28
N CYS A 355 -18.51 2.07 -9.48
CA CYS A 355 -18.14 1.12 -8.43
C CYS A 355 -16.73 1.44 -7.93
N VAL A 356 -16.57 1.71 -6.63
CA VAL A 356 -15.25 1.82 -5.99
C VAL A 356 -14.85 0.44 -5.48
N VAL A 357 -13.77 -0.10 -6.04
CA VAL A 357 -13.20 -1.40 -5.68
C VAL A 357 -11.94 -1.17 -4.84
N ILE A 358 -11.86 -1.82 -3.67
CA ILE A 358 -10.67 -1.85 -2.81
C ILE A 358 -10.40 -3.32 -2.41
N ASP A 359 -9.17 -3.81 -2.69
CA ASP A 359 -8.65 -5.16 -2.42
C ASP A 359 -9.67 -6.29 -2.72
N GLY A 360 -10.27 -6.24 -3.92
CA GLY A 360 -11.19 -7.28 -4.40
C GLY A 360 -12.61 -7.18 -3.85
N LYS A 361 -13.00 -6.05 -3.23
CA LYS A 361 -14.36 -5.79 -2.77
C LYS A 361 -14.89 -4.48 -3.35
N VAL A 362 -16.14 -4.47 -3.82
CA VAL A 362 -16.83 -3.20 -4.15
C VAL A 362 -17.31 -2.58 -2.84
N VAL A 363 -16.59 -1.57 -2.36
CA VAL A 363 -16.82 -0.91 -1.06
C VAL A 363 -17.92 0.14 -1.15
N ALA A 364 -18.02 0.86 -2.28
CA ALA A 364 -19.09 1.81 -2.55
C ALA A 364 -19.53 1.73 -4.02
N ALA A 365 -20.77 2.12 -4.27
CA ALA A 365 -21.29 2.30 -5.61
C ALA A 365 -22.22 3.51 -5.64
N ILE A 366 -22.01 4.39 -6.62
CA ILE A 366 -22.85 5.56 -6.83
C ILE A 366 -23.40 5.54 -8.26
N LYS A 367 -24.65 5.99 -8.39
CA LYS A 367 -25.23 6.36 -9.67
C LYS A 367 -24.87 7.82 -9.94
N ARG A 368 -24.37 8.10 -11.13
CA ARG A 368 -24.15 9.46 -11.62
C ARG A 368 -25.10 9.71 -12.78
N SER A 369 -25.78 10.85 -12.75
CA SER A 369 -26.72 11.24 -13.80
C SER A 369 -26.26 12.56 -14.42
N ALA A 370 -26.30 12.64 -15.75
CA ALA A 370 -26.02 13.88 -16.47
C ALA A 370 -27.10 14.94 -16.19
N SER A 371 -26.73 16.22 -16.29
CA SER A 371 -27.66 17.35 -16.22
C SER A 371 -27.94 17.90 -17.63
N GLY A 372 -29.19 18.33 -17.88
CA GLY A 372 -29.52 19.17 -19.03
C GLY A 372 -29.38 18.56 -20.43
N GLY A 373 -29.80 17.30 -20.66
CA GLY A 373 -29.80 16.69 -22.00
C GLY A 373 -28.42 16.27 -22.53
N ASP A 374 -27.34 16.50 -21.76
CA ASP A 374 -26.03 15.94 -22.04
C ASP A 374 -26.05 14.43 -21.78
N PHE A 375 -25.39 13.64 -22.63
CA PHE A 375 -25.27 12.18 -22.45
C PHE A 375 -24.09 11.82 -21.52
N ARG A 376 -23.26 12.79 -21.12
CA ARG A 376 -22.08 12.62 -20.27
C ARG A 376 -22.43 12.88 -18.80
N SER A 377 -22.23 11.88 -17.95
CA SER A 377 -22.62 11.88 -16.53
C SER A 377 -21.49 12.25 -15.56
N ASN A 378 -20.40 12.86 -16.03
CA ASN A 378 -19.26 13.22 -15.18
C ASN A 378 -19.66 14.28 -14.12
N LEU A 379 -19.38 14.00 -12.84
CA LEU A 379 -19.69 14.91 -11.71
C LEU A 379 -19.09 16.32 -11.86
N HIS A 380 -17.89 16.42 -12.43
CA HIS A 380 -17.23 17.71 -12.67
C HIS A 380 -17.94 18.60 -13.71
N LEU A 381 -18.92 18.07 -14.45
CA LEU A 381 -19.75 18.80 -15.41
C LEU A 381 -21.15 19.13 -14.83
N GLY A 382 -21.31 19.08 -13.51
CA GLY A 382 -22.60 19.39 -12.85
C GLY A 382 -23.59 18.23 -12.81
N GLY A 383 -23.10 16.98 -12.97
CA GLY A 383 -23.91 15.78 -12.74
C GLY A 383 -24.20 15.55 -11.25
N THR A 384 -25.28 14.83 -10.93
CA THR A 384 -25.64 14.48 -9.55
C THR A 384 -25.16 13.07 -9.19
N ALA A 385 -24.71 12.87 -7.95
CA ALA A 385 -24.36 11.55 -7.40
C ALA A 385 -25.40 11.11 -6.37
N SER A 386 -25.85 9.87 -6.47
CA SER A 386 -26.69 9.23 -5.44
C SER A 386 -26.22 7.79 -5.18
N PRO A 387 -26.42 7.25 -3.98
CA PRO A 387 -26.08 5.87 -3.69
C PRO A 387 -26.91 4.92 -4.55
N VAL A 388 -26.32 3.81 -5.01
CA VAL A 388 -27.04 2.83 -5.83
C VAL A 388 -26.79 1.40 -5.37
N ARG A 389 -27.85 0.59 -5.36
CA ARG A 389 -27.75 -0.86 -5.17
C ARG A 389 -27.36 -1.50 -6.49
N ILE A 390 -26.18 -2.13 -6.51
CA ILE A 390 -25.68 -2.87 -7.66
C ILE A 390 -26.09 -4.35 -7.62
N THR A 391 -26.31 -4.92 -8.81
CA THR A 391 -26.63 -6.33 -8.99
C THR A 391 -25.40 -7.22 -8.78
N LYS A 392 -25.61 -8.54 -8.70
CA LYS A 392 -24.51 -9.52 -8.62
C LYS A 392 -23.60 -9.44 -9.86
N PHE A 393 -24.18 -9.31 -11.05
CA PHE A 393 -23.45 -9.20 -12.32
C PHE A 393 -22.63 -7.91 -12.42
N GLU A 394 -23.18 -6.77 -11.98
CA GLU A 394 -22.45 -5.49 -11.93
C GLU A 394 -21.27 -5.57 -10.97
N ARG A 395 -21.48 -6.15 -9.79
CA ARG A 395 -20.42 -6.35 -8.81
C ARG A 395 -19.32 -7.25 -9.35
N GLU A 396 -19.67 -8.39 -9.93
CA GLU A 396 -18.69 -9.32 -10.51
C GLU A 396 -17.91 -8.66 -11.64
N THR A 397 -18.58 -7.90 -12.52
CA THR A 397 -17.96 -7.18 -13.63
C THR A 397 -16.96 -6.14 -13.11
N ALA A 398 -17.31 -5.37 -12.08
CA ALA A 398 -16.41 -4.41 -11.46
C ALA A 398 -15.17 -5.09 -10.84
N LEU A 399 -15.36 -6.21 -10.12
CA LEU A 399 -14.27 -6.95 -9.49
C LEU A 399 -13.34 -7.59 -10.53
N ARG A 400 -13.91 -8.23 -11.57
CA ARG A 400 -13.13 -8.80 -12.68
C ARG A 400 -12.36 -7.73 -13.43
N SER A 401 -12.93 -6.54 -13.60
CA SER A 401 -12.25 -5.40 -14.21
C SER A 401 -11.06 -4.98 -13.38
N ALA A 402 -11.23 -4.61 -12.11
CA ALA A 402 -10.12 -4.22 -11.25
C ALA A 402 -8.99 -5.28 -11.22
N LYS A 403 -9.35 -6.57 -11.16
CA LYS A 403 -8.41 -7.69 -11.22
C LYS A 403 -7.68 -7.79 -12.56
N ALA A 404 -8.36 -7.63 -13.69
CA ALA A 404 -7.76 -7.68 -15.03
C ALA A 404 -6.70 -6.60 -15.25
N PHE A 405 -6.87 -5.43 -14.64
CA PHE A 405 -5.89 -4.34 -14.65
C PHE A 405 -4.81 -4.48 -13.57
N GLY A 406 -4.92 -5.44 -12.64
CA GLY A 406 -4.00 -5.57 -11.51
C GLY A 406 -4.08 -4.41 -10.52
N LEU A 407 -5.23 -3.74 -10.43
CA LEU A 407 -5.45 -2.61 -9.53
C LEU A 407 -6.05 -3.07 -8.21
N ARG A 408 -5.46 -2.66 -7.08
CA ARG A 408 -6.02 -2.91 -5.75
C ARG A 408 -7.08 -1.90 -5.41
N MET A 409 -6.92 -0.66 -5.87
CA MET A 409 -7.92 0.39 -5.78
C MET A 409 -8.32 0.82 -7.18
N ALA A 410 -9.61 0.78 -7.51
CA ALA A 410 -10.09 1.24 -8.80
C ALA A 410 -11.49 1.85 -8.71
N GLY A 411 -11.76 2.87 -9.51
CA GLY A 411 -13.11 3.28 -9.86
C GLY A 411 -13.49 2.60 -11.17
N VAL A 412 -14.53 1.77 -11.18
CA VAL A 412 -15.03 1.10 -12.38
C VAL A 412 -16.36 1.70 -12.76
N ASP A 413 -16.41 2.33 -13.93
CA ASP A 413 -17.60 2.98 -14.46
C ASP A 413 -18.34 1.99 -15.36
N LEU A 414 -19.61 1.75 -15.04
CA LEU A 414 -20.47 0.78 -15.72
C LEU A 414 -21.68 1.48 -16.34
N LEU A 415 -22.08 1.00 -17.51
CA LEU A 415 -23.37 1.27 -18.14
C LEU A 415 -24.26 0.05 -18.00
N ARG A 416 -25.54 0.27 -17.68
CA ARG A 416 -26.56 -0.78 -17.75
C ARG A 416 -27.02 -0.93 -19.19
N ALA A 417 -26.86 -2.11 -19.75
CA ALA A 417 -27.40 -2.51 -21.05
C ALA A 417 -28.26 -3.77 -20.88
N ASP A 418 -29.13 -4.03 -21.84
CA ASP A 418 -30.08 -5.15 -21.79
C ASP A 418 -29.38 -6.52 -21.75
N ASP A 419 -28.21 -6.63 -22.38
CA ASP A 419 -27.38 -7.84 -22.41
C ASP A 419 -26.32 -7.89 -21.29
N GLY A 420 -26.44 -7.03 -20.27
CA GLY A 420 -25.60 -6.99 -19.08
C GLY A 420 -24.73 -5.73 -18.95
N PRO A 421 -24.00 -5.59 -17.83
CA PRO A 421 -23.21 -4.39 -17.55
C PRO A 421 -22.04 -4.24 -18.54
N LYS A 422 -21.85 -3.02 -19.05
CA LYS A 422 -20.74 -2.65 -19.93
C LYS A 422 -19.76 -1.75 -19.20
N VAL A 423 -18.49 -2.13 -19.17
CA VAL A 423 -17.42 -1.29 -18.60
C VAL A 423 -17.12 -0.14 -19.54
N LEU A 424 -17.29 1.08 -19.03
CA LEU A 424 -16.98 2.32 -19.75
C LEU A 424 -15.54 2.77 -19.50
N GLU A 425 -15.11 2.73 -18.24
CA GLU A 425 -13.76 3.16 -17.83
C GLU A 425 -13.34 2.41 -16.55
N VAL A 426 -12.04 2.16 -16.42
CA VAL A 426 -11.41 1.71 -15.18
C VAL A 426 -10.37 2.76 -14.79
N ASN A 427 -10.59 3.47 -13.69
CA ASN A 427 -9.72 4.52 -13.20
C ASN A 427 -8.87 4.03 -12.02
N SER A 428 -7.55 4.09 -12.17
CA SER A 428 -6.57 3.69 -11.14
C SER A 428 -6.38 4.69 -9.99
N SER A 429 -6.97 5.88 -10.07
CA SER A 429 -6.90 6.91 -9.03
C SER A 429 -8.26 7.60 -8.86
N PRO A 430 -9.31 6.86 -8.43
CA PRO A 430 -10.66 7.43 -8.27
C PRO A 430 -10.68 8.48 -7.16
N GLY A 431 -11.46 9.56 -7.32
CA GLY A 431 -11.75 10.49 -6.22
C GLY A 431 -12.72 9.87 -5.22
N PHE A 432 -12.57 10.20 -3.94
CA PHE A 432 -13.40 9.67 -2.85
C PHE A 432 -14.62 10.55 -2.56
N GLU A 433 -14.51 11.87 -2.71
CA GLU A 433 -15.52 12.86 -2.32
C GLU A 433 -16.94 12.49 -2.74
N GLY A 434 -17.20 12.34 -4.05
CA GLY A 434 -18.55 12.03 -4.53
C GLY A 434 -19.10 10.69 -4.03
N ALA A 435 -18.23 9.71 -3.72
CA ALA A 435 -18.66 8.41 -3.21
C ALA A 435 -18.86 8.43 -1.69
N GLU A 436 -17.97 9.07 -0.92
CA GLU A 436 -18.10 9.22 0.54
C GLU A 436 -19.32 10.09 0.87
N THR A 437 -19.49 11.24 0.21
CA THR A 437 -20.65 12.13 0.44
C THR A 437 -21.98 11.45 0.12
N ALA A 438 -22.06 10.70 -0.98
CA ALA A 438 -23.32 10.05 -1.37
C ALA A 438 -23.65 8.78 -0.57
N THR A 439 -22.65 8.07 -0.06
CA THR A 439 -22.85 6.75 0.59
C THR A 439 -22.60 6.75 2.09
N GLY A 440 -21.96 7.77 2.65
CA GLY A 440 -21.55 7.84 4.05
C GLY A 440 -20.47 6.82 4.44
N LYS A 441 -19.82 6.16 3.47
CA LYS A 441 -18.82 5.12 3.73
C LYS A 441 -17.42 5.71 3.85
N ASP A 442 -16.63 5.18 4.77
CA ASP A 442 -15.22 5.53 4.93
C ASP A 442 -14.34 4.73 3.96
N LEU A 443 -14.03 5.35 2.81
CA LEU A 443 -13.20 4.74 1.78
C LEU A 443 -11.71 4.82 2.12
N ALA A 444 -11.29 5.91 2.78
CA ALA A 444 -9.93 6.07 3.26
C ALA A 444 -9.62 5.00 4.32
N GLY A 445 -10.49 4.78 5.31
CA GLY A 445 -10.30 3.73 6.32
C GLY A 445 -10.18 2.34 5.72
N ALA A 446 -11.07 1.98 4.77
CA ALA A 446 -11.00 0.71 4.06
C ALA A 446 -9.70 0.54 3.26
N LEU A 447 -9.10 1.64 2.78
CA LEU A 447 -7.80 1.63 2.12
C LEU A 447 -6.66 1.34 3.10
N PHE A 448 -6.67 1.99 4.27
CA PHE A 448 -5.67 1.78 5.31
C PHE A 448 -5.71 0.36 5.87
N ASP A 449 -6.88 -0.25 6.02
CA ASP A 449 -7.01 -1.67 6.42
C ASP A 449 -6.22 -2.60 5.47
N VAL A 450 -6.22 -2.29 4.16
CA VAL A 450 -5.46 -3.04 3.16
C VAL A 450 -3.97 -2.79 3.31
N ILE A 451 -3.57 -1.54 3.47
CA ILE A 451 -2.15 -1.16 3.62
C ILE A 451 -1.56 -1.84 4.86
N GLU A 452 -2.18 -1.66 6.02
CA GLU A 452 -1.77 -2.24 7.31
C GLU A 452 -1.63 -3.76 7.23
N LYS A 453 -2.54 -4.44 6.53
CA LYS A 453 -2.47 -5.89 6.33
C LYS A 453 -1.34 -6.33 5.40
N ARG A 454 -1.02 -5.53 4.38
CA ARG A 454 -0.07 -5.89 3.31
C ARG A 454 1.38 -5.63 3.68
N VAL A 455 1.63 -4.63 4.52
CA VAL A 455 3.00 -4.27 4.97
C VAL A 455 3.47 -5.09 6.18
N ARG A 456 2.65 -6.01 6.69
CA ARG A 456 3.08 -6.96 7.74
C ARG A 456 4.22 -7.85 7.24
N PRO A 457 5.15 -8.29 8.12
CA PRO A 457 6.25 -9.15 7.74
C PRO A 457 5.79 -10.40 6.97
N ALA A 458 6.47 -10.70 5.87
CA ALA A 458 6.27 -11.96 5.16
C ALA A 458 7.13 -13.04 5.81
N PRO A 459 6.67 -14.31 5.80
CA PRO A 459 7.50 -15.43 6.27
C PRO A 459 8.80 -15.49 5.46
N ALA A 460 9.94 -15.57 6.16
CA ALA A 460 11.21 -15.74 5.48
C ALA A 460 11.32 -17.15 4.88
N ARG A 461 12.18 -17.33 3.87
CA ARG A 461 12.43 -18.66 3.31
C ARG A 461 13.18 -19.49 4.35
N LYS A 462 12.76 -20.75 4.56
CA LYS A 462 13.57 -21.69 5.36
C LYS A 462 14.91 -21.89 4.65
N SER A 463 16.01 -21.83 5.40
CA SER A 463 17.32 -22.22 4.87
C SER A 463 17.20 -23.65 4.34
N ARG A 464 17.57 -23.88 3.08
CA ARG A 464 17.83 -25.23 2.60
C ARG A 464 19.14 -25.65 3.25
N THR A 465 19.06 -26.27 4.42
CA THR A 465 20.19 -27.06 4.92
C THR A 465 20.55 -28.04 3.81
N LYS A 466 21.77 -27.91 3.26
CA LYS A 466 22.38 -29.02 2.53
C LYS A 466 22.40 -30.17 3.52
N SER A 467 21.56 -31.17 3.28
CA SER A 467 21.76 -32.50 3.85
C SER A 467 23.17 -32.90 3.45
N ALA A 468 24.08 -32.92 4.42
CA ALA A 468 25.39 -33.53 4.27
C ALA A 468 25.23 -35.04 4.08
#